data_AF-A0A645HF64-F1
#
_entry.id   AF-A0A645HF64-F1
#
_cell.length_a   1.000
_cell.length_b   1.000
_cell.length_c   1.000
_cell.angle_alpha   90.00
_cell.angle_beta   90.00
_cell.angle_gamma   90.00
#
_symmetry.space_group_name_H-M   'P 1'
#
loop_
_entity.id
_entity.type
_entity.pdbx_description
1 polymer ?
#
loop_
_entity_poly.entity_id
_entity_poly.type
_entity_poly.pdbx_seq_one_letter_code
_entity_poly.pdbx_strand_id
1 'polypeptide(L)' 'MDNWSWTNAYKNRYGFIAVDLTQEGKRTIKKSGYWFKEVSDNNGFDA' A
#
# COMPACT_ATOMS: atom_id res chain seq x y z
N MET A 1 4.52 -0.57 -1.35
CA MET A 1 4.50 0.81 -0.81
C MET A 1 4.16 1.75 -1.95
N ASP A 2 3.53 2.90 -1.68
CA ASP A 2 3.31 3.91 -2.72
C ASP A 2 4.64 4.36 -3.32
N ASN A 3 4.67 4.49 -4.65
CA ASN A 3 5.88 4.73 -5.42
C ASN A 3 5.67 5.79 -6.48
N TRP A 4 6.78 6.29 -7.01
CA TRP A 4 6.78 7.18 -8.17
C TRP A 4 6.45 6.38 -9.44
N SER A 5 5.58 6.93 -10.26
CA SER A 5 5.19 6.41 -11.57
C SER A 5 5.57 7.39 -12.67
N TRP A 6 5.95 6.85 -13.83
CA TRP A 6 6.58 7.58 -14.94
C TRP A 6 5.87 8.88 -15.36
N THR A 7 4.55 8.84 -15.53
CA THR A 7 3.77 9.99 -16.03
C THR A 7 2.89 10.64 -14.97
N ASN A 8 2.79 10.05 -13.78
CA ASN A 8 1.86 10.48 -12.73
C ASN A 8 2.52 10.76 -11.38
N ALA A 9 3.84 10.62 -11.28
CA ALA A 9 4.59 10.72 -10.03
C ALA A 9 3.90 9.90 -8.92
N TYR A 10 3.56 10.52 -7.79
CA TYR A 10 2.92 9.89 -6.64
C TYR A 10 1.39 10.07 -6.58
N LYS A 11 0.77 10.56 -7.67
CA LYS A 11 -0.69 10.77 -7.72
C LYS A 11 -1.44 9.45 -7.66
N ASN A 12 -0.93 8.43 -8.36
CA ASN A 12 -1.49 7.08 -8.33
C ASN A 12 -0.81 6.23 -7.25
N ARG A 13 -1.60 5.69 -6.34
CA ARG A 13 -1.12 5.06 -5.09
C ARG A 13 -1.43 3.56 -5.05
N TYR A 14 -0.53 2.76 -5.61
CA TYR A 14 -0.73 1.31 -5.81
C TYR A 14 -0.30 0.43 -4.62
N GLY A 15 0.45 0.97 -3.66
CA GLY A 15 1.02 0.14 -2.60
C GLY A 15 0.06 -0.16 -1.46
N PHE A 16 0.27 -1.29 -0.78
CA PHE A 16 -0.37 -1.59 0.52
C PHE A 16 0.07 -0.69 1.67
N ILE A 17 1.20 0.00 1.51
CA ILE A 17 1.77 0.93 2.50
C ILE A 17 1.74 2.32 1.87
N ALA A 18 1.03 3.25 2.51
CA ALA A 18 1.00 4.66 2.14
C ALA A 18 2.31 5.35 2.53
N VAL A 19 2.74 6.31 1.72
CA VAL A 19 3.89 7.18 2.00
C VAL A 19 3.41 8.63 2.08
N ASP A 20 3.72 9.29 3.18
CA ASP A 20 3.50 10.73 3.34
C ASP A 20 4.76 11.50 2.94
N LEU A 21 4.71 12.13 1.76
CA LEU A 21 5.83 12.91 1.23
C LEU A 21 6.04 14.24 1.97
N THR A 22 5.04 14.72 2.70
CA THR A 22 5.12 15.96 3.49
C THR A 22 5.67 15.73 4.89
N GLN A 23 5.63 14.48 5.35
CA GLN A 23 6.11 14.06 6.66
C GLN A 23 7.30 13.09 6.54
N GLU A 24 8.38 13.52 5.88
CA GLU A 24 9.65 12.77 5.75
C GLU A 24 9.50 11.32 5.26
N GLY A 25 8.49 11.05 4.42
CA GLY A 25 8.23 9.71 3.91
C GLY A 25 7.63 8.76 4.96
N LYS A 26 6.92 9.28 5.99
CA LYS A 26 6.22 8.46 6.99
C LYS A 26 5.39 7.38 6.31
N ARG A 27 5.49 6.16 6.83
CA ARG A 27 4.83 4.96 6.30
C ARG A 27 3.65 4.57 7.17
N THR A 28 2.52 4.31 6.53
CA THR A 28 1.31 3.82 7.21
C THR A 28 0.74 2.64 6.42
N ILE A 29 0.40 1.55 7.11
CA ILE A 29 -0.24 0.39 6.47
C ILE A 29 -1.68 0.79 6.11
N LYS A 30 -2.06 0.59 4.85
CA LYS A 30 -3.44 0.82 4.39
C LYS A 30 -4.33 -0.35 4.80
N LYS A 31 -5.65 -0.15 4.79
CA LYS A 31 -6.63 -1.24 5.00
C LYS A 31 -6.36 -2.47 4.13
N SER A 32 -6.01 -2.26 2.87
CA SER A 32 -5.66 -3.34 1.94
C SER A 32 -4.41 -4.12 2.35
N GLY A 33 -3.45 -3.49 3.04
CA GLY A 33 -2.29 -4.19 3.59
C GLY A 33 -2.64 -5.13 4.74
N TYR A 34 -3.56 -4.72 5.61
CA TYR A 34 -4.07 -5.60 6.67
C TYR A 34 -4.87 -6.76 6.10
N TRP A 35 -5.76 -6.50 5.13
CA TRP A 35 -6.51 -7.55 4.45
C TRP A 35 -5.59 -8.54 3.72
N PHE A 36 -4.59 -8.06 2.99
CA PHE A 36 -3.67 -8.94 2.27
C PHE A 36 -2.80 -9.79 3.21
N LYS A 37 -2.50 -9.28 4.41
CA LYS A 37 -1.85 -10.08 5.46
C LYS A 37 -2.74 -11.25 5.87
N GLU A 38 -4.01 -11.00 6.16
CA GLU A 38 -4.96 -12.04 6.54
C GLU A 38 -5.13 -13.11 5.44
N VAL A 39 -5.25 -12.68 4.19
CA VAL A 39 -5.28 -13.59 3.03
C VAL A 39 -4.02 -14.45 2.95
N SER A 40 -2.84 -13.85 3.18
CA SER A 40 -1.58 -14.58 3.20
C SER A 40 -1.51 -15.57 4.37
N ASP A 41 -1.95 -15.17 5.57
CA ASP A 41 -1.95 -16.01 6.77
C ASP A 41 -2.88 -17.22 6.61
N ASN A 42 -4.00 -17.03 5.89
CA ASN A 42 -5.00 -18.06 5.60
C ASN A 42 -4.72 -18.86 4.31
N ASN A 43 -3.60 -18.59 3.63
CA ASN A 43 -3.24 -19.22 2.35
C ASN A 43 -4.34 -19.11 1.27
N GLY A 44 -5.07 -18.00 1.23
CA GLY A 44 -6.20 -17.80 0.33
C GLY A 44 -7.19 -16.77 0.84
N PHE A 45 -8.20 -16.49 0.02
CA PHE A 45 -9.35 -15.68 0.39
C PHE A 45 -10.62 -16.50 0.16
N ASP A 46 -11.64 -16.28 0.98
CA ASP A 46 -12.94 -16.90 0.80
C ASP A 46 -13.57 -16.38 -0.50
N ALA A 47 -14.09 -17.30 -1.32
CA ALA A 47 -14.62 -17.03 -2.67
C ALA A 47 -16.15 -16.92 -2.71
#